data_AF-A0A354C708-F1
#
_entry.id   AF-A0A354C708-F1
#
_cell.length_a   1.000
_cell.length_b   1.000
_cell.length_c   1.000
_cell.angle_alpha   90.00
_cell.angle_beta   90.00
_cell.angle_gamma   90.00
#
_symmetry.space_group_name_H-M   'P 1'
#
loop_
_entity.id
_entity.type
_entity.pdbx_description
1 polymer ?
#
loop_
_entity_poly.entity_id
_entity_poly.type
_entity_poly.pdbx_seq_one_letter_code
_entity_poly.pdbx_strand_id
1 'polypeptide(L)'
;MWHVILAPLFLILAFASPVSADIYKYVDTEGVLHLTNVPTQTGVKYTLIMREKRVLLNRKLAQNISQYDELIKKASGKYNVEPALVKAIIKAESNFNHRAVSPKGAKGLMQLMPATASHLQVQDSFHPENNIEGGVKYVRYLLNFFNGNLPLALAAYNAGENAVVKYGGIPPYRETQTYVRRVLSYLERFK
;
A
#
# COMPACT_ATOMS: atom_id res chain seq x y z
N MET A 1 27.24 66.67 -8.97
CA MET A 1 26.32 65.79 -9.75
C MET A 1 27.19 64.77 -10.48
N TRP A 2 27.33 63.50 -10.16
CA TRP A 2 26.70 62.56 -9.21
C TRP A 2 27.75 61.46 -8.89
N HIS A 3 27.84 60.98 -7.64
CA HIS A 3 28.62 59.78 -7.31
C HIS A 3 27.73 58.54 -7.48
N VAL A 4 28.14 57.58 -8.32
CA VAL A 4 27.48 56.27 -8.43
C VAL A 4 28.22 55.29 -7.53
N ILE A 5 27.60 54.91 -6.41
CA ILE A 5 28.07 53.83 -5.55
C ILE A 5 27.38 52.55 -6.02
N LEU A 6 28.14 51.64 -6.64
CA LEU A 6 27.69 50.27 -6.90
C LEU A 6 27.82 49.46 -5.61
N ALA A 7 26.70 49.06 -5.01
CA ALA A 7 26.68 48.05 -3.96
C ALA A 7 26.51 46.66 -4.60
N PRO A 8 27.39 45.68 -4.33
CA PRO A 8 27.15 44.31 -4.77
C PRO A 8 26.17 43.62 -3.81
N LEU A 9 25.03 43.22 -4.36
CA LEU A 9 24.02 42.38 -3.71
C LEU A 9 24.61 40.97 -3.54
N PHE A 10 24.97 40.58 -2.31
CA PHE A 10 25.40 39.22 -2.00
C PHE A 10 24.19 38.28 -2.05
N LEU A 11 24.13 37.43 -3.07
CA LEU A 11 23.17 36.34 -3.18
C LEU A 11 23.62 35.17 -2.28
N ILE A 12 23.00 35.00 -1.12
CA ILE A 12 23.23 33.84 -0.25
C ILE A 12 22.49 32.64 -0.86
N LEU A 13 23.22 31.76 -1.55
CA LEU A 13 22.74 30.43 -1.93
C LEU A 13 22.76 29.52 -0.70
N ALA A 14 21.60 29.34 -0.08
CA ALA A 14 21.40 28.33 0.96
C ALA A 14 21.45 26.93 0.33
N PHE A 15 22.59 26.24 0.42
CA PHE A 15 22.67 24.81 0.13
C PHE A 15 21.99 24.04 1.26
N ALA A 16 20.73 23.65 1.06
CA ALA A 16 20.09 22.67 1.92
C ALA A 16 20.76 21.30 1.67
N SER A 17 21.62 20.86 2.59
CA SER A 17 22.16 19.51 2.54
C SER A 17 21.04 18.49 2.74
N PRO A 18 21.07 17.35 2.02
CA PRO A 18 20.07 16.30 2.20
C PRO A 18 20.12 15.78 3.64
N VAL A 19 18.97 15.83 4.32
CA VAL A 19 18.79 15.22 5.65
C VAL A 19 18.73 13.71 5.47
N SER A 20 19.80 13.00 5.89
CA SER A 20 19.78 11.55 6.07
C SER A 20 19.36 11.22 7.50
N ALA A 21 18.51 10.20 7.70
CA ALA A 21 18.11 9.74 9.03
C ALA A 21 18.94 8.53 9.51
N ASP A 22 20.12 8.32 8.95
CA ASP A 22 21.09 7.33 9.44
C ASP A 22 21.47 7.63 10.90
N ILE A 23 21.52 6.62 11.77
CA ILE A 23 21.90 6.78 13.19
C ILE A 23 23.34 6.29 13.39
N TYR A 24 24.18 7.19 13.88
CA TYR A 24 25.57 6.93 14.25
C TYR A 24 25.71 6.95 15.77
N LYS A 25 26.66 6.16 16.28
CA LYS A 25 27.12 6.26 17.67
C LYS A 25 28.60 6.62 17.74
N TYR A 26 29.01 7.33 18.78
CA TYR A 26 30.41 7.47 19.17
C TYR A 26 30.54 7.53 20.70
N VAL A 27 31.73 7.31 21.21
CA VAL A 27 32.06 7.47 22.64
C VAL A 27 33.04 8.63 22.74
N ASP A 28 32.77 9.59 23.61
CA ASP A 28 33.65 10.74 23.80
C ASP A 28 34.85 10.41 24.72
N THR A 29 35.69 11.40 25.00
CA THR A 29 36.87 11.25 25.85
C THR A 29 36.53 10.99 27.33
N GLU A 30 35.30 11.26 27.75
CA GLU A 30 34.79 11.01 29.10
C GLU A 30 34.11 9.64 29.21
N GLY A 31 34.03 8.88 28.11
CA GLY A 31 33.41 7.56 28.07
C GLY A 31 31.89 7.59 27.89
N VAL A 32 31.29 8.75 27.60
CA VAL A 32 29.84 8.90 27.39
C VAL A 32 29.48 8.49 25.96
N LEU A 33 28.44 7.67 25.84
CA LEU A 33 27.90 7.23 24.55
C LEU A 33 26.98 8.31 23.95
N HIS A 34 27.29 8.75 22.75
CA HIS A 34 26.50 9.71 21.98
C HIS A 34 25.84 9.04 20.78
N LEU A 35 24.58 9.39 20.50
CA LEU A 35 23.84 9.00 19.29
C LEU A 35 23.52 10.24 18.48
N THR A 36 23.78 10.22 17.17
CA THR A 36 23.53 11.36 16.29
C THR A 36 23.04 10.91 14.91
N ASN A 37 22.19 11.71 14.29
CA ASN A 37 21.83 11.59 12.88
C ASN A 37 22.73 12.41 11.95
N VAL A 38 23.65 13.21 12.52
CA VAL A 38 24.58 14.06 11.79
C VAL A 38 25.98 13.92 12.42
N PRO A 39 26.92 13.20 11.80
CA PRO A 39 28.29 13.08 12.30
C PRO A 39 29.10 14.34 11.94
N THR A 40 28.96 15.41 12.72
CA THR A 40 29.57 16.73 12.45
C THR A 40 30.87 17.00 13.21
N GLN A 41 31.18 16.23 14.25
CA GLN A 41 32.35 16.41 15.09
C GLN A 41 33.61 15.75 14.47
N THR A 42 34.73 16.47 14.45
CA THR A 42 36.01 16.00 13.90
C THR A 42 36.84 15.26 14.96
N GLY A 43 37.67 14.30 14.54
CA GLY A 43 38.54 13.55 15.46
C GLY A 43 37.86 12.41 16.23
N VAL A 44 36.58 12.14 15.96
CA VAL A 44 35.81 11.10 16.64
C VAL A 44 35.45 9.96 15.69
N LYS A 45 35.56 8.70 16.15
CA LYS A 45 35.25 7.52 15.33
C LYS A 45 33.77 7.17 15.47
N TYR A 46 32.97 7.60 14.50
CA TYR A 46 31.57 7.19 14.40
C TYR A 46 31.43 5.73 13.97
N THR A 47 30.49 5.03 14.59
CA THR A 47 30.03 3.70 14.16
C THR A 47 28.59 3.83 13.70
N LEU A 48 28.29 3.46 12.45
CA LEU A 48 26.92 3.41 11.94
C LEU A 48 26.15 2.27 12.64
N ILE A 49 25.03 2.59 13.27
CA ILE A 49 24.21 1.63 14.01
C ILE A 49 22.93 1.29 13.27
N MET A 50 22.37 2.26 12.54
CA MET A 50 21.17 2.04 11.75
C MET A 50 21.25 2.82 10.45
N ARG A 51 21.11 2.11 9.33
CA ARG A 51 21.00 2.72 8.01
C ARG A 51 19.54 2.86 7.62
N GLU A 52 19.17 4.04 7.15
CA GLU A 52 17.85 4.28 6.57
C GLU A 52 17.71 3.55 5.22
N LYS A 53 16.79 2.58 5.13
CA LYS A 53 16.45 1.92 3.87
C LYS A 53 15.49 2.80 3.06
N ARG A 54 15.98 3.79 2.31
CA ARG A 54 15.12 4.60 1.42
C ARG A 54 15.38 4.38 -0.07
N VAL A 55 14.28 4.45 -0.82
CA VAL A 55 14.13 4.54 -2.30
C VAL A 55 14.06 3.22 -3.11
N LEU A 56 14.97 2.25 -2.96
CA LEU A 56 14.94 1.06 -3.84
C LEU A 56 13.74 0.13 -3.59
N LEU A 57 13.32 -0.03 -2.32
CA LEU A 57 12.12 -0.79 -1.96
C LEU A 57 10.86 -0.16 -2.56
N ASN A 58 10.78 1.18 -2.58
CA ASN A 58 9.65 1.92 -3.13
C ASN A 58 9.55 1.77 -4.64
N ARG A 59 10.67 1.74 -5.38
CA ARG A 59 10.64 1.56 -6.84
C ARG A 59 10.17 0.17 -7.25
N LYS A 60 10.66 -0.90 -6.63
CA LYS A 60 10.22 -2.27 -6.90
C LYS A 60 8.75 -2.48 -6.49
N LEU A 61 8.35 -1.90 -5.36
CA LEU A 61 6.96 -1.93 -4.91
C LEU A 61 6.03 -1.18 -5.88
N ALA A 62 6.44 0.01 -6.34
CA ALA A 62 5.69 0.79 -7.32
C ALA A 62 5.57 0.06 -8.67
N GLN A 63 6.65 -0.59 -9.13
CA GLN A 63 6.65 -1.40 -10.35
C GLN A 63 5.72 -2.62 -10.25
N ASN A 64 5.70 -3.31 -9.11
CA ASN A 64 4.78 -4.42 -8.87
C ASN A 64 3.31 -3.97 -8.82
N ILE A 65 3.03 -2.74 -8.37
CA ILE A 65 1.68 -2.17 -8.38
C ILE A 65 1.26 -1.88 -9.83
N SER A 66 2.12 -1.27 -10.64
CA SER A 66 1.80 -0.89 -12.01
C SER A 66 1.65 -2.06 -12.98
N GLN A 67 2.24 -3.22 -12.68
CA GLN A 67 2.21 -4.40 -13.56
C GLN A 67 0.80 -4.82 -13.98
N TYR A 68 -0.19 -4.65 -13.10
CA TYR A 68 -1.56 -5.12 -13.33
C TYR A 68 -2.53 -3.99 -13.71
N ASP A 69 -2.04 -2.76 -13.90
CA ASP A 69 -2.90 -1.58 -14.06
C ASP A 69 -3.85 -1.70 -15.25
N GLU A 70 -3.39 -2.20 -16.39
CA GLU A 70 -4.23 -2.35 -17.57
C GLU A 70 -5.31 -3.42 -17.39
N LEU A 71 -4.98 -4.54 -16.73
CA LEU A 71 -5.96 -5.58 -16.38
C LEU A 71 -7.00 -5.05 -15.37
N ILE A 72 -6.54 -4.29 -14.37
CA ILE A 72 -7.40 -3.63 -13.39
C ILE A 72 -8.33 -2.64 -14.08
N LYS A 73 -7.82 -1.75 -14.94
CA LYS A 73 -8.63 -0.78 -15.69
C LYS A 73 -9.67 -1.47 -16.57
N LYS A 74 -9.28 -2.51 -17.31
CA LYS A 74 -10.18 -3.30 -18.17
C LYS A 74 -11.33 -3.90 -17.37
N ALA A 75 -11.04 -4.62 -16.29
CA ALA A 75 -12.08 -5.23 -15.44
C ALA A 75 -12.93 -4.16 -14.73
N SER A 76 -12.30 -3.10 -14.23
CA SER A 76 -12.95 -1.95 -13.59
C SER A 76 -13.97 -1.29 -14.51
N GLY A 77 -13.60 -0.99 -15.75
CA GLY A 77 -14.51 -0.44 -16.75
C GLY A 77 -15.67 -1.37 -17.09
N LYS A 78 -15.41 -2.68 -17.21
CA LYS A 78 -16.44 -3.69 -17.52
C LYS A 78 -17.51 -3.80 -16.43
N TYR A 79 -17.11 -3.73 -15.16
CA TYR A 79 -18.02 -3.92 -14.01
C TYR A 79 -18.33 -2.62 -13.25
N ASN A 80 -17.92 -1.47 -13.80
CA ASN A 80 -18.09 -0.14 -13.23
C ASN A 80 -17.54 -0.02 -11.79
N VAL A 81 -16.42 -0.67 -11.46
CA VAL A 81 -15.78 -0.58 -10.13
C VAL A 81 -14.60 0.37 -10.21
N GLU A 82 -14.38 1.21 -9.20
CA GLU A 82 -13.25 2.15 -9.20
C GLU A 82 -11.89 1.40 -9.23
N PRO A 83 -10.97 1.71 -10.16
CA PRO A 83 -9.67 1.04 -10.24
C PRO A 83 -8.85 1.12 -8.94
N ALA A 84 -8.93 2.24 -8.23
CA ALA A 84 -8.24 2.43 -6.95
C ALA A 84 -8.75 1.44 -5.87
N LEU A 85 -10.05 1.14 -5.86
CA LEU A 85 -10.64 0.15 -4.97
C LEU A 85 -10.14 -1.27 -5.28
N VAL A 86 -10.06 -1.62 -6.57
CA VAL A 86 -9.51 -2.92 -6.99
C VAL A 86 -8.06 -3.07 -6.56
N LYS A 87 -7.22 -2.03 -6.75
CA LYS A 87 -5.84 -1.99 -6.26
C LYS A 87 -5.76 -2.16 -4.74
N ALA A 88 -6.64 -1.47 -4.00
CA ALA A 88 -6.70 -1.56 -2.55
C ALA A 88 -7.03 -2.98 -2.06
N ILE A 89 -7.98 -3.66 -2.71
CA ILE A 89 -8.34 -5.05 -2.40
C ILE A 89 -7.16 -5.98 -2.72
N ILE A 90 -6.58 -5.92 -3.93
CA ILE A 90 -5.42 -6.77 -4.31
C ILE A 90 -4.26 -6.57 -3.32
N LYS A 91 -3.99 -5.32 -2.92
CA LYS A 91 -2.96 -5.00 -1.93
C LYS A 91 -3.22 -5.67 -0.59
N ALA A 92 -4.46 -5.66 -0.11
CA ALA A 92 -4.85 -6.28 1.14
C ALA A 92 -4.82 -7.83 1.06
N GLU A 93 -5.26 -8.39 -0.06
CA GLU A 93 -5.42 -9.84 -0.22
C GLU A 93 -4.08 -10.56 -0.45
N SER A 94 -3.31 -10.11 -1.43
CA SER A 94 -2.12 -10.84 -1.88
C SER A 94 -0.85 -10.00 -1.86
N ASN A 95 -0.96 -8.70 -1.59
CA ASN A 95 0.13 -7.76 -1.81
C ASN A 95 0.69 -7.85 -3.24
N PHE A 96 -0.20 -8.00 -4.23
CA PHE A 96 0.11 -8.16 -5.67
C PHE A 96 0.85 -9.47 -6.04
N ASN A 97 0.80 -10.49 -5.19
CA ASN A 97 1.32 -11.82 -5.50
C ASN A 97 0.26 -12.69 -6.19
N HIS A 98 0.33 -12.85 -7.51
CA HIS A 98 -0.61 -13.66 -8.27
C HIS A 98 -0.55 -15.17 -7.98
N ARG A 99 0.48 -15.64 -7.26
CA ARG A 99 0.64 -17.03 -6.82
C ARG A 99 0.27 -17.24 -5.35
N ALA A 100 -0.30 -16.22 -4.69
CA ALA A 100 -0.67 -16.31 -3.28
C ALA A 100 -1.72 -17.40 -3.03
N VAL A 101 -1.53 -18.15 -1.95
CA VAL A 101 -2.48 -19.14 -1.44
C VAL A 101 -2.63 -18.92 0.07
N SER A 102 -3.85 -18.68 0.54
CA SER A 102 -4.11 -18.58 1.99
C SER A 102 -4.20 -19.95 2.64
N PRO A 103 -4.08 -20.04 3.99
CA PRO A 103 -4.32 -21.30 4.71
C PRO A 103 -5.73 -21.88 4.49
N LYS A 104 -6.72 -21.03 4.21
CA LYS A 104 -8.11 -21.45 3.92
C LYS A 104 -8.32 -21.84 2.44
N GLY A 105 -7.29 -21.71 1.60
CA GLY A 105 -7.32 -22.14 0.20
C GLY A 105 -7.76 -21.07 -0.81
N ALA A 106 -7.93 -19.81 -0.39
CA ALA A 106 -8.11 -18.70 -1.33
C ALA A 106 -6.85 -18.49 -2.20
N LYS A 107 -7.06 -18.13 -3.49
CA LYS A 107 -5.99 -18.12 -4.50
C LYS A 107 -5.92 -16.81 -5.29
N GLY A 108 -4.69 -16.45 -5.66
CA GLY A 108 -4.41 -15.39 -6.62
C GLY A 108 -4.41 -13.98 -6.05
N LEU A 109 -4.43 -13.00 -6.95
CA LEU A 109 -4.32 -11.57 -6.62
C LEU A 109 -5.42 -11.06 -5.70
N MET A 110 -6.66 -11.48 -5.96
CA MET A 110 -7.86 -11.09 -5.24
C MET A 110 -8.35 -12.17 -4.26
N GLN A 111 -7.52 -13.20 -4.01
CA GLN A 111 -7.78 -14.27 -3.04
C GLN A 111 -9.21 -14.85 -3.12
N LEU A 112 -9.58 -15.36 -4.28
CA LEU A 112 -10.87 -16.02 -4.46
C LEU A 112 -10.85 -17.41 -3.82
N MET A 113 -11.87 -17.69 -3.00
CA MET A 113 -12.12 -19.05 -2.52
C MET A 113 -12.51 -19.96 -3.68
N PRO A 114 -12.14 -21.25 -3.69
CA PRO A 114 -12.42 -22.15 -4.82
C PRO A 114 -13.91 -22.23 -5.21
N ALA A 115 -14.82 -22.27 -4.23
CA ALA A 115 -16.26 -22.27 -4.48
C ALA A 115 -16.71 -20.96 -5.16
N THR A 116 -16.23 -19.81 -4.67
CA THR A 116 -16.50 -18.49 -5.26
C THR A 116 -15.96 -18.39 -6.68
N ALA A 117 -14.72 -18.85 -6.93
CA ALA A 117 -14.12 -18.88 -8.25
C ALA A 117 -14.93 -19.73 -9.24
N SER A 118 -15.44 -20.88 -8.79
CA SER A 118 -16.31 -21.76 -9.59
C SER A 118 -17.63 -21.06 -9.95
N HIS A 119 -18.32 -20.46 -8.97
CA HIS A 119 -19.57 -19.72 -9.22
C HIS A 119 -19.38 -18.53 -10.18
N LEU A 120 -18.22 -17.90 -10.13
CA LEU A 120 -17.88 -16.76 -10.98
C LEU A 120 -17.33 -17.18 -12.36
N GLN A 121 -17.14 -18.48 -12.59
CA GLN A 121 -16.58 -19.08 -13.80
C GLN A 121 -15.12 -18.65 -14.07
N VAL A 122 -14.32 -18.50 -13.01
CA VAL A 122 -12.89 -18.20 -13.11
C VAL A 122 -12.15 -19.47 -13.53
N GLN A 123 -11.61 -19.49 -14.75
CA GLN A 123 -10.94 -20.65 -15.33
C GLN A 123 -9.63 -21.01 -14.62
N ASP A 124 -8.81 -20.02 -14.30
CA ASP A 124 -7.56 -20.19 -13.56
C ASP A 124 -7.42 -19.07 -12.53
N SER A 125 -7.40 -19.44 -11.24
CA SER A 125 -7.27 -18.48 -10.14
C SER A 125 -5.85 -17.92 -9.97
N PHE A 126 -4.83 -18.50 -10.60
CA PHE A 126 -3.46 -17.97 -10.60
C PHE A 126 -3.15 -17.12 -11.83
N HIS A 127 -3.96 -17.21 -12.89
CA HIS A 127 -3.87 -16.33 -14.05
C HIS A 127 -4.36 -14.93 -13.68
N PRO A 128 -3.52 -13.88 -13.78
CA PRO A 128 -3.88 -12.54 -13.30
C PRO A 128 -5.17 -11.98 -13.89
N GLU A 129 -5.38 -12.10 -15.20
CA GLU A 129 -6.57 -11.56 -15.86
C GLU A 129 -7.86 -12.25 -15.36
N ASN A 130 -7.86 -13.59 -15.33
CA ASN A 130 -9.02 -14.38 -14.89
C ASN A 130 -9.38 -14.08 -13.42
N ASN A 131 -8.36 -13.98 -12.57
CA ASN A 131 -8.55 -13.72 -11.14
C ASN A 131 -9.03 -12.29 -10.87
N ILE A 132 -8.45 -11.29 -11.54
CA ILE A 132 -8.90 -9.90 -11.42
C ILE A 132 -10.32 -9.75 -11.96
N GLU A 133 -10.61 -10.30 -13.14
CA GLU A 133 -11.95 -10.21 -13.73
C GLU A 133 -13.02 -10.83 -12.82
N GLY A 134 -12.76 -12.04 -12.33
CA GLY A 134 -13.64 -12.71 -11.37
C GLY A 134 -13.81 -11.93 -10.06
N GLY A 135 -12.71 -11.45 -9.47
CA GLY A 135 -12.76 -10.70 -8.22
C GLY A 135 -13.49 -9.36 -8.36
N VAL A 136 -13.29 -8.62 -9.45
CA VAL A 136 -14.00 -7.36 -9.70
C VAL A 136 -15.49 -7.60 -9.95
N LYS A 137 -15.85 -8.66 -10.68
CA LYS A 137 -17.25 -9.10 -10.83
C LYS A 137 -17.89 -9.37 -9.47
N TYR A 138 -17.17 -10.02 -8.56
CA TYR A 138 -17.66 -10.29 -7.20
C TYR A 138 -17.81 -9.02 -6.37
N VAL A 139 -16.84 -8.09 -6.43
CA VAL A 139 -16.95 -6.78 -5.77
C VAL A 139 -18.18 -6.02 -6.25
N ARG A 140 -18.44 -5.98 -7.56
CA ARG A 140 -19.65 -5.37 -8.12
C ARG A 140 -20.92 -6.03 -7.57
N TYR A 141 -20.98 -7.36 -7.54
CA TYR A 141 -22.10 -8.09 -6.94
C TYR A 141 -22.35 -7.64 -5.48
N LEU A 142 -21.31 -7.61 -4.65
CA LEU A 142 -21.44 -7.22 -3.24
C LEU A 142 -21.82 -5.75 -3.07
N LEU A 143 -21.27 -4.84 -3.88
CA LEU A 143 -21.67 -3.45 -3.87
C LEU A 143 -23.16 -3.30 -4.20
N ASN A 144 -23.67 -4.05 -5.16
CA ASN A 144 -25.10 -4.04 -5.47
C ASN A 144 -25.93 -4.63 -4.32
N PHE A 145 -25.49 -5.76 -3.74
CA PHE A 145 -26.18 -6.43 -2.65
C PHE A 145 -26.33 -5.54 -1.41
N PHE A 146 -25.31 -4.72 -1.11
CA PHE A 146 -25.32 -3.77 0.01
C PHE A 146 -25.66 -2.33 -0.39
N ASN A 147 -26.35 -2.13 -1.53
CA ASN A 147 -26.82 -0.81 -1.99
C ASN A 147 -25.73 0.28 -2.04
N GLY A 148 -24.53 -0.08 -2.47
CA GLY A 148 -23.37 0.80 -2.54
C GLY A 148 -22.66 1.06 -1.21
N ASN A 149 -23.09 0.44 -0.10
CA ASN A 149 -22.40 0.56 1.17
C ASN A 149 -21.05 -0.17 1.14
N LEU A 150 -20.00 0.58 0.83
CA LEU A 150 -18.66 0.07 0.63
C LEU A 150 -18.10 -0.69 1.86
N PRO A 151 -18.17 -0.17 3.10
CA PRO A 151 -17.72 -0.92 4.28
C PRO A 151 -18.38 -2.30 4.44
N LEU A 152 -19.70 -2.42 4.17
CA LEU A 152 -20.41 -3.69 4.24
C LEU A 152 -20.02 -4.64 3.10
N ALA A 153 -19.86 -4.13 1.87
CA ALA A 153 -19.39 -4.92 0.74
C ALA A 153 -17.98 -5.47 0.99
N LEU A 154 -17.07 -4.68 1.58
CA LEU A 154 -15.73 -5.13 1.96
C LEU A 154 -15.77 -6.17 3.09
N ALA A 155 -16.64 -6.00 4.07
CA ALA A 155 -16.82 -6.98 5.13
C ALA A 155 -17.33 -8.32 4.56
N ALA A 156 -18.29 -8.27 3.63
CA ALA A 156 -18.82 -9.44 2.95
C ALA A 156 -17.79 -10.11 2.04
N TYR A 157 -16.92 -9.34 1.38
CA TYR A 157 -15.84 -9.89 0.57
C TYR A 157 -14.92 -10.81 1.40
N ASN A 158 -14.61 -10.40 2.64
CA ASN A 158 -13.73 -11.15 3.53
C ASN A 158 -14.45 -12.25 4.36
N ALA A 159 -15.66 -11.98 4.86
CA ALA A 159 -16.36 -12.85 5.81
C ALA A 159 -17.55 -13.62 5.21
N GLY A 160 -17.92 -13.32 3.95
CA GLY A 160 -19.17 -13.75 3.33
C GLY A 160 -20.34 -12.83 3.67
N GLU A 161 -21.22 -12.60 2.69
CA GLU A 161 -22.43 -11.77 2.80
C GLU A 161 -23.39 -12.29 3.88
N ASN A 162 -23.49 -13.61 4.06
CA ASN A 162 -24.34 -14.22 5.09
C ASN A 162 -23.92 -13.81 6.50
N ALA A 163 -22.62 -13.63 6.76
CA ALA A 163 -22.14 -13.16 8.04
C ALA A 163 -22.58 -11.70 8.27
N VAL A 164 -22.43 -10.83 7.26
CA VAL A 164 -22.84 -9.42 7.36
C VAL A 164 -24.34 -9.31 7.59
N VAL A 165 -25.15 -10.10 6.88
CA VAL A 165 -26.62 -10.15 7.07
C VAL A 165 -26.96 -10.62 8.49
N LYS A 166 -26.33 -11.71 8.96
CA LYS A 166 -26.57 -12.26 10.31
C LYS A 166 -26.32 -11.24 11.42
N TYR A 167 -25.26 -10.43 11.30
CA TYR A 167 -24.90 -9.43 12.31
C TYR A 167 -25.54 -8.05 12.07
N GLY A 168 -26.23 -7.83 10.94
CA GLY A 168 -26.79 -6.53 10.58
C GLY A 168 -25.74 -5.43 10.38
N GLY A 169 -24.50 -5.80 10.06
CA GLY A 169 -23.36 -4.88 10.00
C GLY A 169 -22.04 -5.60 9.82
N ILE A 170 -20.92 -4.89 9.99
CA ILE A 170 -19.58 -5.51 9.96
C ILE A 170 -19.50 -6.52 11.11
N PRO A 171 -19.30 -7.83 10.83
CA PRO A 171 -19.24 -8.85 11.88
C PRO A 171 -18.16 -8.52 12.93
N PRO A 172 -18.34 -8.95 14.20
CA PRO A 172 -17.36 -8.75 15.27
C PRO A 172 -16.13 -9.67 15.13
N TYR A 173 -15.70 -9.94 13.90
CA TYR A 173 -14.50 -10.70 13.57
C TYR A 173 -13.32 -9.73 13.46
N ARG A 174 -12.32 -9.91 14.32
CA ARG A 174 -11.12 -9.05 14.33
C ARG A 174 -10.43 -9.01 12.95
N GLU A 175 -10.39 -10.14 12.26
CA GLU A 175 -9.85 -10.28 10.90
C GLU A 175 -10.59 -9.34 9.93
N THR A 176 -11.92 -9.42 9.89
CA THR A 176 -12.78 -8.65 8.98
C THR A 176 -12.75 -7.15 9.27
N GLN A 177 -12.83 -6.73 10.54
CA GLN A 177 -12.72 -5.32 10.90
C GLN A 177 -11.36 -4.73 10.49
N THR A 178 -10.29 -5.51 10.68
CA THR A 178 -8.94 -5.10 10.29
C THR A 178 -8.80 -5.05 8.77
N TYR A 179 -9.38 -6.03 8.08
CA TYR A 179 -9.44 -6.07 6.62
C TYR A 179 -10.10 -4.80 6.06
N VAL A 180 -11.31 -4.46 6.53
CA VAL A 180 -12.05 -3.28 6.08
C VAL A 180 -11.24 -2.01 6.28
N ARG A 181 -10.69 -1.79 7.49
CA ARG A 181 -9.83 -0.61 7.77
C ARG A 181 -8.62 -0.54 6.83
N ARG A 182 -7.97 -1.68 6.58
CA ARG A 182 -6.78 -1.76 5.73
C ARG A 182 -7.11 -1.43 4.27
N VAL A 183 -8.19 -1.98 3.73
CA VAL A 183 -8.61 -1.69 2.34
C VAL A 183 -8.98 -0.23 2.19
N LEU A 184 -9.75 0.36 3.12
CA LEU A 184 -10.09 1.78 3.07
C LEU A 184 -8.84 2.68 3.16
N SER A 185 -7.88 2.33 4.00
CA SER A 185 -6.60 3.05 4.07
C SER A 185 -5.79 2.95 2.77
N TYR A 186 -5.82 1.81 2.08
CA TYR A 186 -5.17 1.66 0.78
C TYR A 186 -5.92 2.39 -0.33
N LEU A 187 -7.25 2.42 -0.28
CA LEU A 187 -8.07 3.15 -1.25
C LEU A 187 -7.69 4.63 -1.28
N GLU A 188 -7.59 5.28 -0.11
CA GLU A 188 -7.19 6.69 -0.01
C GLU A 188 -5.76 6.96 -0.52
N ARG A 189 -4.90 5.93 -0.59
CA ARG A 189 -3.54 6.05 -1.14
C ARG A 189 -3.46 5.81 -2.65
N PHE A 190 -4.49 5.20 -3.24
CA PHE A 190 -4.53 4.86 -4.67
C PHE A 190 -5.42 5.80 -5.49
N LYS A 191 -6.20 6.66 -4.82
CA LYS A 191 -6.81 7.85 -5.42
C LYS A 191 -5.74 8.91 -5.69
#